data_AF-A0A6C0IFZ0-F1
#
_entry.id   AF-A0A6C0IFZ0-F1
#
_cell.length_a   1.000
_cell.length_b   1.000
_cell.length_c   1.000
_cell.angle_alpha   90.00
_cell.angle_beta   90.00
_cell.angle_gamma   90.00
#
_symmetry.space_group_name_H-M   'P 1'
#
loop_
_entity.id
_entity.type
_entity.pdbx_description
1 polymer ?
#
loop_
_entity_poly.entity_id
_entity_poly.type
_entity_poly.pdbx_seq_one_letter_code
_entity_poly.pdbx_strand_id
1 'polypeptide(L)'
;MSFQAPIWIHNKKGYNVKINTKRHFIFNNINDTNETNQNPNTNNDEFKDIVKKIGEQIVEEGKSWFASPIKLETFEKKVQHIFTNEYTKQNYTYGKVYQETWKLKSIWIFSNGFELEWNLIDIQPYEVSTSSIIPSEFLNFTEEFEPLDKTLNKRTIVIQSTKDELLEQHDIPFESSEQDDSFSPRAILKEKIKKAKVKMMLSKMKVENLEKKYFRLYGEVIDSESENSSGEDESSNEE
;
A
#
# COMPACT_ATOMS: atom_id res chain seq x y z
N MET A 1 27.58 -19.40 -4.16
CA MET A 1 26.27 -20.02 -4.33
C MET A 1 26.37 -21.01 -5.49
N SER A 2 25.63 -22.11 -5.49
CA SER A 2 25.62 -23.01 -6.64
C SER A 2 24.18 -23.45 -6.91
N PHE A 3 23.67 -23.11 -8.07
CA PHE A 3 22.49 -23.76 -8.60
C PHE A 3 22.86 -25.17 -9.06
N GLN A 4 21.99 -26.15 -8.79
CA GLN A 4 22.14 -27.46 -9.40
C GLN A 4 21.82 -27.36 -10.89
N ALA A 5 22.38 -28.28 -11.69
CA ALA A 5 22.02 -28.35 -13.10
C ALA A 5 20.50 -28.51 -13.28
N PRO A 6 19.88 -27.85 -14.28
CA PRO A 6 18.45 -27.97 -14.52
C PRO A 6 18.06 -29.42 -14.85
N ILE A 7 17.08 -29.97 -14.13
CA ILE A 7 16.54 -31.31 -14.35
C ILE A 7 15.14 -31.21 -14.93
N TRP A 8 14.92 -31.86 -16.08
CA TRP A 8 13.59 -31.93 -16.68
C TRP A 8 12.64 -32.79 -15.85
N ILE A 9 11.46 -32.26 -15.52
CA ILE A 9 10.42 -32.99 -14.78
C ILE A 9 9.17 -33.09 -15.66
N HIS A 10 8.90 -34.30 -16.14
CA HIS A 10 7.81 -34.57 -17.09
C HIS A 10 6.43 -34.16 -16.58
N ASN A 11 6.12 -34.39 -15.30
CA ASN A 11 4.79 -34.13 -14.73
C ASN A 11 4.43 -32.64 -14.74
N LYS A 12 5.40 -31.77 -14.51
CA LYS A 12 5.21 -30.31 -14.54
C LYS A 12 5.56 -29.69 -15.90
N LYS A 13 6.15 -30.44 -16.83
CA LYS A 13 6.61 -29.96 -18.15
C LYS A 13 7.55 -28.76 -18.03
N GLY A 14 8.50 -28.82 -17.12
CA GLY A 14 9.47 -27.76 -16.88
C GLY A 14 10.79 -28.29 -16.33
N TYR A 15 11.81 -27.43 -16.32
CA TYR A 15 13.08 -27.71 -15.67
C TYR A 15 13.05 -27.23 -14.23
N ASN A 16 13.52 -28.05 -13.30
CA ASN A 16 13.73 -27.67 -11.91
C ASN A 16 15.22 -27.45 -11.65
N VAL A 17 15.53 -26.32 -11.06
CA VAL A 17 16.85 -25.95 -10.58
C VAL A 17 16.77 -25.85 -9.06
N LYS A 18 17.39 -26.80 -8.37
CA LYS A 18 17.47 -26.77 -6.90
C LYS A 18 18.59 -25.85 -6.46
N ILE A 19 18.36 -25.11 -5.38
CA ILE A 19 19.35 -24.21 -4.80
C ILE A 19 19.98 -24.90 -3.60
N ASN A 20 21.28 -25.19 -3.71
CA ASN A 20 22.00 -25.86 -2.64
C ASN A 20 22.86 -24.85 -1.87
N THR A 21 22.25 -24.04 -1.02
CA THR A 21 23.00 -23.15 -0.11
C THR A 21 22.33 -23.01 1.25
N LYS A 22 23.13 -22.81 2.30
CA LYS A 22 22.64 -22.70 3.68
C LYS A 22 22.01 -21.32 4.00
N ARG A 23 22.37 -20.25 3.30
CA ARG A 23 22.10 -18.86 3.73
C ARG A 23 21.76 -17.85 2.62
N HIS A 24 21.25 -18.25 1.45
CA HIS A 24 20.97 -17.27 0.38
C HIS A 24 19.48 -17.18 0.11
N PHE A 25 19.05 -15.95 -0.19
CA PHE A 25 17.68 -15.52 -0.42
C PHE A 25 16.75 -15.87 0.72
N ILE A 26 17.05 -15.27 1.86
CA ILE A 26 16.17 -15.25 3.01
C ILE A 26 15.49 -13.88 3.02
N PHE A 27 14.17 -13.86 3.12
CA PHE A 27 13.45 -12.64 3.42
C PHE A 27 12.60 -12.85 4.67
N ASN A 28 12.49 -11.81 5.46
CA ASN A 28 11.63 -11.78 6.63
C ASN A 28 10.34 -11.05 6.28
N ASN A 29 9.21 -11.62 6.68
CA ASN A 29 7.92 -10.99 6.51
C ASN A 29 7.23 -10.89 7.85
N ILE A 30 6.69 -9.72 8.15
CA ILE A 30 5.94 -9.48 9.38
C ILE A 30 4.47 -9.70 9.06
N ASN A 31 3.87 -10.71 9.67
CA ASN A 31 2.46 -11.06 9.50
C ASN A 31 1.70 -10.82 10.81
N ASP A 32 0.54 -10.17 10.68
CA ASP A 32 -0.45 -10.05 11.75
C ASP A 32 -1.44 -11.23 11.64
N THR A 33 -1.64 -11.95 12.75
CA THR A 33 -2.50 -13.13 12.81
C THR A 33 -3.99 -12.85 12.69
N ASN A 34 -4.36 -11.57 12.63
CA ASN A 34 -5.73 -11.17 12.34
C ASN A 34 -6.18 -11.59 10.93
N GLU A 35 -5.25 -11.92 10.02
CA GLU A 35 -5.55 -12.28 8.64
C GLU A 35 -5.15 -13.75 8.36
N THR A 36 -6.16 -14.61 8.27
CA THR A 36 -5.99 -16.04 7.94
C THR A 36 -5.42 -16.20 6.52
N ASN A 37 -4.18 -16.70 6.42
CA ASN A 37 -3.45 -17.03 5.18
C ASN A 37 -3.01 -15.83 4.34
N GLN A 38 -2.01 -15.09 4.84
CA GLN A 38 -1.32 -14.13 3.98
C GLN A 38 0.01 -14.69 3.51
N ASN A 39 0.06 -14.98 2.20
CA ASN A 39 1.32 -15.03 1.49
C ASN A 39 2.11 -13.76 1.80
N PRO A 40 3.44 -13.87 1.87
CA PRO A 40 4.27 -12.75 2.27
C PRO A 40 4.15 -11.56 1.31
N ASN A 41 4.37 -10.36 1.85
CA ASN A 41 4.23 -9.13 1.08
C ASN A 41 5.34 -9.01 0.03
N THR A 42 5.02 -9.36 -1.23
CA THR A 42 5.94 -9.29 -2.36
C THR A 42 6.22 -7.86 -2.84
N ASN A 43 5.52 -6.85 -2.31
CA ASN A 43 5.73 -5.45 -2.69
C ASN A 43 6.83 -4.75 -1.87
N ASN A 44 7.35 -5.41 -0.83
CA ASN A 44 8.46 -4.91 -0.02
C ASN A 44 9.72 -4.69 -0.91
N ASP A 45 10.43 -3.58 -0.70
CA ASP A 45 11.65 -3.26 -1.43
C ASP A 45 12.76 -4.29 -1.16
N GLU A 46 12.84 -4.83 0.06
CA GLU A 46 13.76 -5.92 0.39
C GLU A 46 13.48 -7.17 -0.46
N PHE A 47 12.21 -7.50 -0.67
CA PHE A 47 11.82 -8.65 -1.49
C PHE A 47 12.19 -8.42 -2.96
N LYS A 48 11.92 -7.22 -3.50
CA LYS A 48 12.30 -6.88 -4.88
C LYS A 48 13.82 -6.95 -5.08
N ASP A 49 14.59 -6.44 -4.13
CA ASP A 49 16.06 -6.52 -4.17
C ASP A 49 16.56 -7.97 -4.16
N ILE A 50 15.92 -8.83 -3.38
CA ILE A 50 16.21 -10.26 -3.36
C ILE A 50 15.89 -10.91 -4.72
N VAL A 51 14.72 -10.63 -5.29
CA VAL A 51 14.31 -11.14 -6.61
C VAL A 51 15.25 -10.67 -7.71
N LYS A 52 15.70 -9.41 -7.65
CA LYS A 52 16.69 -8.87 -8.59
C LYS A 52 18.02 -9.60 -8.49
N LYS A 53 18.53 -9.81 -7.27
CA LYS A 53 19.78 -10.59 -7.04
C LYS A 53 19.66 -12.04 -7.52
N ILE A 54 18.48 -12.66 -7.35
CA ILE A 54 18.20 -13.99 -7.91
C ILE A 54 18.29 -13.94 -9.43
N GLY A 55 17.64 -12.97 -10.07
CA GLY A 55 17.66 -12.78 -11.51
C GLY A 55 19.07 -12.58 -12.06
N GLU A 56 19.87 -11.72 -11.43
CA GLU A 56 21.27 -11.48 -11.80
C GLU A 56 22.09 -12.76 -11.78
N GLN A 57 21.95 -13.58 -10.72
CA GLN A 57 22.65 -14.86 -10.62
C GLN A 57 22.17 -15.89 -11.65
N ILE A 58 20.87 -15.95 -11.96
CA ILE A 58 20.35 -16.82 -13.01
C ILE A 58 20.88 -16.39 -14.38
N VAL A 59 20.97 -15.08 -14.64
CA VAL A 59 21.52 -14.57 -15.90
C VAL A 59 23.01 -14.89 -16.02
N GLU A 60 23.74 -14.93 -14.90
CA GLU A 60 25.16 -15.29 -14.88
C GLU A 60 25.39 -16.80 -15.04
N GLU A 61 24.81 -17.63 -14.15
CA GLU A 61 24.99 -19.10 -14.17
C GLU A 61 24.23 -19.76 -15.34
N GLY A 62 23.07 -19.20 -15.71
CA GLY A 62 22.19 -19.71 -16.75
C GLY A 62 22.73 -19.55 -18.17
N LYS A 63 23.82 -18.81 -18.40
CA LYS A 63 24.49 -18.79 -19.72
C LYS A 63 24.86 -20.19 -20.22
N SER A 64 25.08 -21.12 -19.30
CA SER A 64 25.37 -22.53 -19.60
C SER A 64 24.12 -23.39 -19.80
N TRP A 65 22.95 -22.91 -19.36
CA TRP A 65 21.68 -23.66 -19.39
C TRP A 65 20.80 -23.29 -20.58
N PHE A 66 20.88 -22.04 -21.02
CA PHE A 66 20.03 -21.51 -22.08
C PHE A 66 20.83 -21.31 -23.36
N ALA A 67 20.23 -21.68 -24.49
CA ALA A 67 20.83 -21.44 -25.81
C ALA A 67 20.95 -19.93 -26.12
N SER A 68 20.12 -19.10 -25.48
CA SER A 68 20.17 -17.64 -25.57
C SER A 68 20.23 -17.00 -24.18
N PRO A 69 20.98 -15.91 -24.00
CA PRO A 69 21.08 -15.24 -22.71
C PRO A 69 19.73 -14.63 -22.33
N ILE A 70 19.27 -14.92 -21.11
CA ILE A 70 18.06 -14.31 -20.55
C ILE A 70 18.36 -12.85 -20.21
N LYS A 71 17.44 -11.95 -20.54
CA LYS A 71 17.48 -10.57 -20.08
C LYS A 71 16.84 -10.47 -18.69
N LEU A 72 17.49 -9.75 -17.77
CA LEU A 72 17.00 -9.54 -16.41
C LEU A 72 15.57 -8.98 -16.39
N GLU A 73 15.27 -7.98 -17.23
CA GLU A 73 13.93 -7.40 -17.35
C GLU A 73 12.85 -8.42 -17.76
N THR A 74 13.22 -9.42 -18.57
CA THR A 74 12.29 -10.47 -19.00
C THR A 74 12.05 -11.45 -17.87
N PHE A 75 13.07 -11.76 -17.07
CA PHE A 75 12.95 -12.55 -15.87
C PHE A 75 12.01 -11.87 -14.87
N GLU A 76 12.29 -10.61 -14.51
CA GLU A 76 11.48 -9.85 -13.53
C GLU A 76 10.01 -9.72 -13.94
N LYS A 77 9.71 -9.58 -15.24
CA LYS A 77 8.33 -9.50 -15.74
C LYS A 77 7.58 -10.84 -15.75
N LYS A 78 8.30 -11.95 -15.85
CA LYS A 78 7.71 -13.29 -16.04
C LYS A 78 7.87 -14.21 -14.83
N VAL A 79 8.49 -13.72 -13.77
CA VAL A 79 8.68 -14.49 -12.54
C VAL A 79 7.38 -14.52 -11.74
N GLN A 80 7.02 -15.71 -11.29
CA GLN A 80 5.93 -15.94 -10.36
C GLN A 80 6.50 -16.53 -9.06
N HIS A 81 5.80 -16.34 -7.96
CA HIS A 81 6.25 -16.79 -6.64
C HIS A 81 5.26 -17.79 -6.08
N ILE A 82 5.78 -18.96 -5.68
CA ILE A 82 5.00 -20.01 -5.03
C ILE A 82 5.52 -20.13 -3.60
N PHE A 83 4.65 -19.91 -2.63
CA PHE A 83 4.96 -20.03 -1.22
C PHE A 83 4.46 -21.39 -0.71
N THR A 84 5.38 -22.22 -0.25
CA THR A 84 5.10 -23.54 0.31
C THR A 84 5.36 -23.52 1.80
N ASN A 85 4.42 -24.08 2.56
CA ASN A 85 4.55 -24.23 4.00
C ASN A 85 4.63 -25.72 4.32
N GLU A 86 5.85 -26.27 4.34
CA GLU A 86 6.08 -27.66 4.72
C GLU A 86 6.04 -27.85 6.25
N TYR A 87 6.28 -26.77 7.00
CA TYR A 87 6.25 -26.74 8.46
C TYR A 87 4.87 -26.32 8.97
N THR A 88 3.97 -27.31 8.97
CA THR A 88 2.97 -27.58 10.03
C THR A 88 2.29 -26.40 10.73
N LYS A 89 0.95 -26.40 10.77
CA LYS A 89 0.10 -26.28 11.99
C LYS A 89 0.71 -25.58 13.23
N GLN A 90 1.36 -24.44 13.08
CA GLN A 90 1.81 -23.66 14.22
C GLN A 90 0.60 -22.85 14.67
N ASN A 91 0.28 -22.96 15.96
CA ASN A 91 -0.83 -22.26 16.57
C ASN A 91 -0.48 -20.77 16.60
N TYR A 92 -0.68 -20.08 15.47
CA TYR A 92 -0.81 -18.64 15.42
C TYR A 92 -1.74 -18.23 16.55
N THR A 93 -1.18 -17.65 17.60
CA THR A 93 -1.98 -17.10 18.69
C THR A 93 -2.58 -15.80 18.16
N TYR A 94 -3.90 -15.74 18.13
CA TYR A 94 -4.64 -14.57 17.67
C TYR A 94 -4.19 -13.29 18.40
N GLY A 95 -4.04 -12.20 17.65
CA GLY A 95 -3.61 -10.90 18.17
C GLY A 95 -2.11 -10.78 18.43
N LYS A 96 -1.29 -11.72 17.96
CA LYS A 96 0.17 -11.60 17.97
C LYS A 96 0.73 -11.36 16.57
N VAL A 97 1.81 -10.61 16.51
CA VAL A 97 2.59 -10.39 15.30
C VAL A 97 3.71 -11.43 15.25
N TYR A 98 3.95 -12.01 14.08
CA TYR A 98 5.02 -12.97 13.86
C TYR A 98 5.93 -12.51 12.73
N GLN A 99 7.22 -12.77 12.90
CA GLN A 99 8.22 -12.69 11.86
C GLN A 99 8.39 -14.06 11.24
N GLU A 100 8.04 -14.16 9.97
CA GLU A 100 8.20 -15.35 9.15
C GLU A 100 9.48 -15.25 8.32
N THR A 101 10.32 -16.27 8.40
CA THR A 101 11.57 -16.35 7.65
C THR A 101 11.39 -17.32 6.48
N TRP A 102 11.38 -16.79 5.28
CA TRP A 102 11.20 -17.55 4.04
C TRP A 102 12.52 -17.71 3.32
N LYS A 103 12.72 -18.87 2.68
CA LYS A 103 13.92 -19.15 1.88
C LYS A 103 13.57 -19.73 0.52
N LEU A 104 14.31 -19.30 -0.48
CA LEU A 104 14.20 -19.88 -1.82
C LEU A 104 14.70 -21.33 -1.85
N LYS A 105 13.85 -22.25 -2.29
CA LYS A 105 14.10 -23.69 -2.34
C LYS A 105 14.50 -24.15 -3.74
N SER A 106 13.70 -23.77 -4.74
CA SER A 106 13.94 -24.15 -6.13
C SER A 106 13.38 -23.13 -7.10
N ILE A 107 13.91 -23.18 -8.32
CA ILE A 107 13.47 -22.38 -9.45
C ILE A 107 12.94 -23.31 -10.52
N TRP A 108 11.74 -23.04 -11.00
CA TRP A 108 11.15 -23.73 -12.12
C TRP A 108 11.25 -22.86 -13.36
N ILE A 109 11.69 -23.47 -14.45
CA ILE A 109 11.89 -22.83 -15.74
C ILE A 109 10.92 -23.49 -16.72
N PHE A 110 10.01 -22.68 -17.26
CA PHE A 110 9.04 -23.08 -18.26
C PHE A 110 9.27 -22.32 -19.57
N SER A 111 8.58 -22.73 -20.64
CA SER A 111 8.64 -22.02 -21.91
C SER A 111 8.03 -20.61 -21.84
N ASN A 112 7.07 -20.40 -20.93
CA ASN A 112 6.31 -19.15 -20.80
C ASN A 112 6.79 -18.26 -19.65
N GLY A 113 7.63 -18.74 -18.71
CA GLY A 113 8.08 -17.96 -17.57
C GLY A 113 8.89 -18.74 -16.54
N PHE A 114 9.00 -18.16 -15.34
CA PHE A 114 9.78 -18.70 -14.23
C PHE A 114 8.91 -18.76 -12.97
N GLU A 115 9.07 -19.80 -12.16
CA GLU A 115 8.44 -19.85 -10.83
C GLU A 115 9.52 -20.03 -9.75
N LEU A 116 9.50 -19.16 -8.76
CA LEU A 116 10.34 -19.23 -7.58
C LEU A 116 9.57 -19.90 -6.45
N GLU A 117 10.03 -21.08 -6.03
CA GLU A 117 9.45 -21.84 -4.93
C GLU A 117 10.15 -21.47 -3.63
N TRP A 118 9.39 -20.85 -2.72
CA TRP A 118 9.83 -20.43 -1.39
C TRP A 118 9.30 -21.41 -0.35
N ASN A 119 10.14 -21.72 0.63
CA ASN A 119 9.75 -22.53 1.77
C ASN A 119 9.87 -21.69 3.05
N LEU A 120 8.86 -21.78 3.91
CA LEU A 120 8.90 -21.19 5.23
C LEU A 120 9.87 -22.02 6.10
N ILE A 121 10.84 -21.37 6.73
CA ILE A 121 11.84 -22.04 7.58
C ILE A 121 11.52 -21.86 9.05
N ASP A 122 11.17 -20.64 9.43
CA ASP A 122 11.03 -20.26 10.82
C ASP A 122 9.90 -19.24 10.99
N ILE A 123 9.26 -19.29 12.15
CA ILE A 123 8.24 -18.34 12.58
C ILE A 123 8.58 -17.96 14.01
N GLN A 124 8.91 -16.70 14.23
CA GLN A 124 9.21 -16.18 15.56
C GLN A 124 8.18 -15.12 15.95
N PRO A 125 7.70 -15.08 17.21
CA PRO A 125 6.88 -13.96 17.66
C PRO A 125 7.69 -12.67 17.52
N TYR A 126 7.13 -11.70 16.81
CA TYR A 126 7.74 -10.39 16.64
C TYR A 126 7.30 -9.51 17.81
N GLU A 127 8.17 -9.41 18.82
CA GLU A 127 7.98 -8.42 19.88
C GLU A 127 8.30 -7.05 19.28
N VAL A 128 7.26 -6.27 18.97
CA VAL A 128 7.40 -4.84 18.70
C VAL A 128 7.98 -4.26 19.99
N SER A 129 9.30 -4.07 20.03
CA SER A 129 9.96 -3.38 21.12
C SER A 129 9.44 -1.95 21.10
N THR A 130 8.37 -1.67 21.83
CA THR A 130 7.89 -0.32 22.11
C THR A 130 8.85 0.34 23.10
N SER A 131 10.14 0.37 22.81
CA SER A 131 11.00 1.43 23.30
C SER A 131 10.75 2.63 22.38
N SER A 132 9.59 3.26 22.56
CA SER A 132 9.48 4.68 22.23
C SER A 132 10.44 5.39 23.18
N ILE A 133 11.71 5.44 22.79
CA ILE A 133 12.67 6.33 23.42
C ILE A 133 12.19 7.70 22.95
N ILE A 134 11.31 8.31 23.74
CA ILE A 134 11.03 9.74 23.64
C ILE A 134 12.41 10.40 23.77
N PRO A 135 12.93 11.06 22.71
CA PRO A 135 14.21 11.73 22.81
C PRO A 135 14.15 12.68 24.00
N SER A 136 15.16 12.70 24.86
CA SER A 136 15.21 13.59 26.03
C SER A 136 15.07 15.08 25.66
N GLU A 137 15.24 15.40 24.37
CA GLU A 137 15.00 16.71 23.77
C GLU A 137 13.51 17.12 23.78
N PHE A 138 12.58 16.16 23.82
CA PHE A 138 11.13 16.42 23.87
C PHE A 138 10.63 16.90 25.25
N LEU A 139 11.46 16.77 26.30
CA LEU A 139 11.14 17.20 27.66
C LEU A 139 11.78 18.56 28.03
N ASN A 140 12.55 19.17 27.13
CA ASN A 140 13.17 20.47 27.38
C ASN A 140 12.31 21.61 26.82
N PHE A 141 11.11 21.79 27.38
CA PHE A 141 10.39 23.06 27.27
C PHE A 141 10.87 24.00 28.39
N THR A 142 12.06 24.57 28.22
CA THR A 142 12.43 25.82 28.91
C THR A 142 12.11 26.97 27.98
N GLU A 143 10.83 27.32 27.91
CA GLU A 143 10.39 28.61 27.42
C GLU A 143 10.15 29.46 28.67
N GLU A 144 11.08 30.38 28.97
CA GLU A 144 10.89 31.40 29.99
C GLU A 144 9.66 32.23 29.61
N PHE A 145 8.54 31.98 30.30
CA PHE A 145 7.34 32.81 30.18
C PHE A 145 7.63 34.18 30.79
N GLU A 146 7.93 35.18 29.97
CA GLU A 146 7.77 36.58 30.37
C GLU A 146 6.27 36.90 30.52
N PRO A 147 5.84 37.56 31.62
CA PRO A 147 4.44 37.86 31.83
C PRO A 147 4.01 39.02 30.92
N LEU A 148 3.25 38.71 29.87
CA LEU A 148 2.61 39.71 29.04
C LEU A 148 1.34 40.24 29.73
N ASP A 149 1.48 41.34 30.46
CA ASP A 149 0.37 42.18 30.87
C ASP A 149 -0.44 42.62 29.63
N LYS A 150 -1.71 42.21 29.54
CA LYS A 150 -2.81 42.98 28.89
C LYS A 150 -4.18 42.31 29.02
N THR A 151 -4.97 42.87 29.94
CA THR A 151 -6.40 43.20 29.81
C THR A 151 -7.26 42.33 28.88
N LEU A 152 -8.05 41.42 29.47
CA LEU A 152 -9.26 40.92 28.82
C LEU A 152 -10.41 40.75 29.83
N ASN A 153 -11.55 41.32 29.46
CA ASN A 153 -12.75 41.57 30.24
C ASN A 153 -13.26 40.35 31.04
N LYS A 154 -13.19 40.42 32.38
CA LYS A 154 -13.94 39.54 33.27
C LYS A 154 -15.37 40.08 33.41
N ARG A 155 -16.36 39.35 32.91
CA ARG A 155 -17.77 39.55 33.28
C ARG A 155 -18.04 38.84 34.60
N THR A 156 -18.27 39.61 35.65
CA THR A 156 -18.63 39.10 36.98
C THR A 156 -20.12 38.77 37.03
N ILE A 157 -20.48 37.52 37.33
CA ILE A 157 -21.83 37.16 37.73
C ILE A 157 -21.81 36.99 39.24
N VAL A 158 -22.58 37.82 39.96
CA VAL A 158 -22.75 37.74 41.41
C VAL A 158 -23.89 36.78 41.72
N ILE A 159 -23.59 35.63 42.32
CA ILE A 159 -24.59 34.77 42.95
C ILE A 159 -24.49 35.01 44.46
N GLN A 160 -25.49 35.69 45.03
CA GLN A 160 -25.62 35.80 46.48
C GLN A 160 -26.07 34.46 47.05
N SER A 161 -25.21 33.81 47.83
CA SER A 161 -25.61 32.76 48.76
C SER A 161 -24.98 33.04 50.12
N THR A 162 -25.78 32.83 51.15
CA THR A 162 -25.60 33.30 52.52
C THR A 162 -24.51 32.55 53.28
N LYS A 163 -23.64 33.33 53.95
CA LYS A 163 -22.78 32.99 55.10
C LYS A 163 -21.59 32.04 54.86
N ASP A 164 -20.44 32.70 54.77
CA ASP A 164 -19.20 32.46 55.52
C ASP A 164 -18.55 31.08 55.48
N GLU A 165 -17.81 30.81 54.39
CA GLU A 165 -16.34 30.72 54.37
C GLU A 165 -15.91 30.29 52.95
N LEU A 166 -15.43 31.26 52.16
CA LEU A 166 -15.00 31.03 50.78
C LEU A 166 -13.53 30.62 50.75
N LEU A 167 -13.28 29.32 50.59
CA LEU A 167 -12.04 28.87 49.96
C LEU A 167 -12.06 29.33 48.50
N GLU A 168 -11.02 30.02 48.05
CA GLU A 168 -10.78 30.30 46.63
C GLU A 168 -10.56 28.97 45.90
N GLN A 169 -11.65 28.38 45.42
CA GLN A 169 -11.59 27.26 44.52
C GLN A 169 -11.29 27.80 43.12
N HIS A 170 -10.03 27.69 42.70
CA HIS A 170 -9.67 27.86 41.31
C HIS A 170 -10.28 26.70 40.51
N ASP A 171 -11.31 26.99 39.72
CA ASP A 171 -11.78 26.07 38.69
C ASP A 171 -10.64 25.80 37.70
N ILE A 172 -10.42 24.52 37.42
CA ILE A 172 -9.57 24.07 36.32
C ILE A 172 -10.20 24.60 35.03
N PRO A 173 -9.49 25.37 34.19
CA PRO A 173 -10.03 25.78 32.92
C PRO A 173 -10.20 24.53 32.06
N PHE A 174 -11.45 24.15 31.79
CA PHE A 174 -11.72 23.31 30.64
C PHE A 174 -11.41 24.16 29.42
N GLU A 175 -10.24 23.93 28.82
CA GLU A 175 -10.03 24.26 27.42
C GLU A 175 -11.19 23.65 26.64
N SER A 176 -11.85 24.45 25.82
CA SER A 176 -12.79 23.97 24.83
C SER A 176 -12.03 23.06 23.87
N SER A 177 -12.00 21.76 24.15
CA SER A 177 -11.48 20.76 23.25
C SER A 177 -12.41 20.72 22.02
N GLU A 178 -12.06 21.49 21.00
CA GLU A 178 -12.45 21.17 19.61
C GLU A 178 -11.74 19.90 19.10
N GLN A 179 -11.05 19.16 19.97
CA GLN A 179 -10.29 17.96 19.67
C GLN A 179 -10.75 16.79 20.54
N ASP A 180 -11.96 16.26 20.31
CA ASP A 180 -12.31 14.92 20.81
C ASP A 180 -13.33 14.17 19.91
N ASP A 181 -13.47 14.59 18.65
CA ASP A 181 -14.31 13.86 17.67
C ASP A 181 -13.49 13.10 16.61
N SER A 182 -12.16 13.22 16.63
CA SER A 182 -11.25 12.61 15.64
C SER A 182 -11.06 11.09 15.81
N PHE A 183 -11.48 10.49 16.93
CA PHE A 183 -11.35 9.06 17.21
C PHE A 183 -12.68 8.31 17.36
N SER A 184 -13.82 8.95 17.04
CA SER A 184 -15.09 8.23 16.97
C SER A 184 -15.15 7.35 15.72
N PRO A 185 -15.57 6.07 15.81
CA PRO A 185 -15.76 5.20 14.64
C PRO A 185 -16.65 5.81 13.55
N ARG A 186 -17.58 6.70 13.96
CA ARG A 186 -18.46 7.45 13.05
C ARG A 186 -17.71 8.56 12.29
N ALA A 187 -16.72 9.21 12.90
CA ALA A 187 -15.90 10.23 12.27
C ALA A 187 -14.96 9.63 11.21
N ILE A 188 -14.34 8.49 11.52
CA ILE A 188 -13.49 7.74 10.57
C ILE A 188 -14.32 7.27 9.36
N LEU A 189 -15.55 6.80 9.60
CA LEU A 189 -16.46 6.38 8.53
C LEU A 189 -16.89 7.57 7.65
N LYS A 190 -17.21 8.72 8.26
CA LYS A 190 -17.49 9.97 7.53
C LYS A 190 -16.32 10.40 6.66
N GLU A 191 -15.09 10.30 7.17
CA GLU A 191 -13.89 10.66 6.43
C GLU A 191 -13.62 9.70 5.26
N LYS A 192 -13.81 8.40 5.46
CA LYS A 192 -13.73 7.39 4.39
C LYS A 192 -14.76 7.64 3.29
N ILE A 193 -16.00 7.97 3.66
CA ILE A 193 -17.06 8.32 2.69
C ILE A 193 -16.70 9.59 1.94
N LYS A 194 -16.18 10.62 2.62
CA LYS A 194 -15.74 11.87 1.99
C LYS A 194 -14.61 11.62 0.98
N LYS A 195 -13.60 10.83 1.35
CA LYS A 195 -12.50 10.43 0.46
C LYS A 195 -12.99 9.63 -0.75
N ALA A 196 -13.91 8.69 -0.54
CA ALA A 196 -14.52 7.91 -1.63
C ALA A 196 -15.32 8.79 -2.60
N LYS A 197 -16.10 9.76 -2.08
CA LYS A 197 -16.88 10.71 -2.89
C LYS A 197 -15.97 11.61 -3.75
N VAL A 198 -14.87 12.10 -3.17
CA VAL A 198 -13.87 12.89 -3.92
C VAL A 198 -13.21 12.03 -5.01
N LYS A 199 -12.83 10.79 -4.71
CA LYS A 199 -12.25 9.87 -5.69
C LYS A 199 -13.21 9.54 -6.83
N MET A 200 -14.49 9.36 -6.52
CA MET A 200 -15.55 9.16 -7.52
C MET A 200 -15.70 10.39 -8.41
N MET A 201 -15.75 11.60 -7.84
CA MET A 201 -15.86 12.86 -8.60
C MET A 201 -14.67 13.06 -9.55
N LEU A 202 -13.44 12.80 -9.07
CA LEU A 202 -12.23 12.87 -9.90
C LEU A 202 -12.26 11.86 -11.04
N SER A 203 -12.75 10.64 -10.77
CA SER A 203 -12.87 9.60 -11.80
C SER A 203 -13.91 9.99 -12.86
N LYS A 204 -15.05 10.55 -12.44
CA LYS A 204 -16.08 11.06 -13.35
C LYS A 204 -15.56 12.20 -14.23
N MET A 205 -14.83 13.16 -13.65
CA MET A 205 -14.20 14.24 -14.43
C MET A 205 -13.17 13.71 -15.43
N LYS A 206 -12.41 12.67 -15.08
CA LYS A 206 -11.48 12.02 -16.01
C LYS A 206 -12.21 11.36 -17.18
N VAL A 207 -13.32 10.67 -16.91
CA VAL A 207 -14.16 10.06 -17.95
C VAL A 207 -14.75 11.13 -18.87
N GLU A 208 -15.36 12.18 -18.33
CA GLU A 208 -15.90 13.29 -19.12
C GLU A 208 -14.82 13.99 -19.97
N ASN A 209 -13.61 14.15 -19.44
CA ASN A 209 -12.49 14.71 -20.20
C ASN A 209 -12.01 13.77 -21.32
N LEU A 210 -12.00 12.45 -21.08
CA LEU A 210 -11.68 11.46 -22.10
C LEU A 210 -12.76 11.40 -23.17
N GLU A 211 -14.03 11.47 -22.79
CA GLU A 211 -15.16 11.52 -23.71
C GLU A 211 -15.12 12.78 -24.58
N LYS A 212 -14.88 13.96 -23.98
CA LYS A 212 -14.67 15.21 -24.74
C LYS A 212 -13.45 15.11 -25.67
N LYS A 213 -12.36 14.49 -25.22
CA LYS A 213 -11.17 14.29 -26.05
C LYS A 213 -11.47 13.34 -27.22
N TYR A 214 -12.21 12.27 -26.96
CA TYR A 214 -12.63 11.30 -27.98
C TYR A 214 -13.58 11.95 -28.99
N PHE A 215 -14.57 12.71 -28.52
CA PHE A 215 -15.48 13.48 -29.38
C PHE A 215 -14.75 14.55 -30.20
N ARG A 216 -13.72 15.21 -29.67
CA ARG A 216 -12.89 16.12 -30.47
C ARG A 216 -12.05 15.42 -31.54
N LEU A 217 -11.59 14.20 -31.26
CA LEU A 217 -10.71 13.45 -32.16
C LEU A 217 -11.48 12.63 -33.21
N TYR A 218 -12.69 12.22 -32.89
CA TYR A 218 -13.46 11.23 -33.66
C TYR A 218 -14.96 11.56 -33.76
N GLY A 219 -15.42 12.63 -33.11
CA GLY A 219 -16.83 13.05 -33.08
C GLY A 219 -17.16 14.13 -34.11
N GLU A 220 -16.43 14.17 -35.23
CA GLU A 220 -16.93 14.86 -36.40
C GLU A 220 -18.06 14.01 -37.00
N VAL A 221 -19.20 14.67 -37.17
CA VAL A 221 -20.44 14.09 -37.70
C VAL A 221 -20.12 13.46 -39.06
N ILE A 222 -20.68 12.27 -39.28
CA ILE A 222 -20.87 11.72 -40.61
C ILE A 222 -21.76 12.72 -41.36
N ASP A 223 -21.16 13.71 -42.03
CA ASP A 223 -21.71 14.29 -43.24
C ASP A 223 -21.53 13.23 -44.32
N SER A 224 -22.37 12.18 -44.25
CA SER A 224 -22.67 11.39 -45.43
C SER A 224 -23.51 12.29 -46.33
N GLU A 225 -22.83 12.87 -47.31
CA GLU A 225 -23.39 13.45 -48.52
C GLU A 225 -24.67 12.70 -48.93
N SER A 226 -25.82 13.30 -48.64
CA SER A 226 -27.03 13.09 -49.44
C SER A 226 -27.11 14.27 -50.39
N GLU A 227 -26.33 14.20 -51.47
CA GLU A 227 -26.65 14.94 -52.69
C GLU A 227 -28.04 14.48 -53.18
N ASN A 228 -29.02 15.36 -53.06
CA ASN A 228 -30.19 15.43 -53.94
C ASN A 228 -30.55 16.92 -53.99
N SER A 229 -30.11 17.65 -55.02
CA SER A 229 -30.78 17.78 -56.33
C SER A 229 -32.12 18.50 -56.25
N SER A 230 -32.21 19.58 -57.04
CA SER A 230 -33.41 20.36 -57.42
C SER A 230 -33.98 21.23 -56.29
N GLY A 231 -34.06 22.55 -56.39
CA GLY A 231 -34.22 23.46 -57.55
C GLY A 231 -35.13 24.59 -57.07
N GLU A 232 -34.93 25.81 -57.59
CA GLU A 232 -35.92 26.89 -57.85
C GLU A 232 -37.05 27.13 -56.81
N ASP A 233 -37.43 28.33 -56.38
CA ASP A 233 -37.15 29.70 -56.75
C ASP A 233 -37.93 30.57 -55.73
N GLU A 234 -37.55 31.83 -55.64
CA GLU A 234 -38.38 33.01 -55.35
C GLU A 234 -39.36 33.12 -54.16
N SER A 235 -39.09 34.22 -53.44
CA SER A 235 -40.01 35.32 -53.09
C SER A 235 -40.64 35.36 -51.69
N SER A 236 -40.39 36.51 -51.06
CA SER A 236 -41.30 37.39 -50.27
C SER A 236 -42.35 36.71 -49.36
N ASN A 237 -42.60 37.16 -48.13
CA ASN A 237 -42.78 38.55 -47.76
C ASN A 237 -42.86 38.69 -46.23
N GLU A 238 -42.67 39.93 -45.79
CA GLU A 238 -43.03 40.51 -44.49
C GLU A 238 -44.44 40.11 -44.02
N GLU A 239 -44.58 39.77 -42.73
CA GLU A 239 -45.33 40.53 -41.71
C GLU A 239 -45.10 39.93 -40.30
#